data_AF-A0A063C024-F1
#
_entry.id   AF-A0A063C024-F1
#
_cell.length_a   1.000
_cell.length_b   1.000
_cell.length_c   1.000
_cell.angle_alpha   90.00
_cell.angle_beta   90.00
_cell.angle_gamma   90.00
#
_symmetry.space_group_name_H-M   'P 1'
#
loop_
_entity.id
_entity.type
_entity.pdbx_description
1 polymer ?
#
loop_
_entity_poly.entity_id
_entity_poly.type
_entity_poly.pdbx_seq_one_letter_code
_entity_poly.pdbx_strand_id
1 'polypeptide(L)'
;MSSAKKTAGKPQRSAIADVVAREYTIHLHKRLHGVNFKKRAPRAIKEIKAFATQAMGTSDVRLDPQLNKKVWECGIKGVPYRLRVRISRRRNDEEDAKEKLYSYVQAVNVKNPKGLATVVVEE
;
A
#
# COMPACT_ATOMS: atom_id res chain seq x y z
N MET A 1 17.55 -51.15 5.73
CA MET A 1 17.09 -50.02 6.57
C MET A 1 17.63 -48.72 5.99
N SER A 2 17.00 -48.13 4.97
CA SER A 2 17.38 -46.78 4.51
C SER A 2 16.41 -45.76 5.10
N SER A 3 16.90 -44.96 6.04
CA SER A 3 16.15 -43.86 6.63
C SER A 3 16.01 -42.73 5.60
N ALA A 4 14.78 -42.46 5.17
CA ALA A 4 14.46 -41.32 4.31
C ALA A 4 14.56 -40.01 5.11
N LYS A 5 15.46 -39.12 4.67
CA LYS A 5 15.69 -37.80 5.26
C LYS A 5 14.49 -36.89 4.95
N LYS A 6 13.67 -36.59 5.95
CA LYS A 6 12.57 -35.60 5.82
C LYS A 6 13.17 -34.22 5.50
N THR A 7 12.81 -33.65 4.37
CA THR A 7 13.09 -32.25 4.03
C THR A 7 12.31 -31.35 4.98
N ALA A 8 13.02 -30.58 5.80
CA ALA A 8 12.42 -29.60 6.70
C ALA A 8 11.71 -28.53 5.86
N GLY A 9 10.38 -28.60 5.78
CA GLY A 9 9.55 -27.54 5.19
C GLY A 9 9.75 -26.24 5.97
N LYS A 10 9.85 -25.12 5.24
CA LYS A 10 9.95 -23.78 5.85
C LYS A 10 8.80 -23.58 6.86
N PRO A 11 9.07 -22.97 8.03
CA PRO A 11 8.03 -22.74 9.03
C PRO A 11 6.89 -21.92 8.41
N GLN A 12 5.67 -22.43 8.53
CA GLN A 12 4.47 -21.79 8.03
C GLN A 12 4.21 -20.52 8.86
N ARG A 13 4.42 -19.35 8.24
CA ARG A 13 4.21 -18.05 8.89
C ARG A 13 2.71 -17.90 9.22
N SER A 14 2.39 -17.53 10.47
CA SER A 14 1.00 -17.39 10.91
C SER A 14 0.36 -16.12 10.35
N ALA A 15 -0.92 -16.20 9.94
CA ALA A 15 -1.66 -15.07 9.37
C ALA A 15 -1.81 -13.87 10.33
N ILE A 16 -1.69 -14.10 11.65
CA ILE A 16 -1.68 -13.04 12.66
C ILE A 16 -0.40 -12.20 12.57
N ALA A 17 0.76 -12.84 12.33
CA ALA A 17 2.02 -12.13 12.11
C ALA A 17 2.03 -11.34 10.80
N ASP A 18 1.03 -11.56 9.95
CA ASP A 18 0.87 -10.86 8.69
C ASP A 18 -0.01 -9.61 8.79
N VAL A 19 -0.79 -9.41 9.86
CA VAL A 19 -1.51 -8.14 10.05
C VAL A 19 -0.50 -7.08 10.49
N VAL A 20 -0.31 -6.04 9.66
CA VAL A 20 0.71 -5.02 9.86
C VAL A 20 0.22 -3.68 9.30
N ALA A 21 0.40 -2.61 10.06
CA ALA A 21 0.25 -1.25 9.57
C ALA A 21 1.63 -0.57 9.45
N ARG A 22 1.85 0.12 8.33
CA ARG A 22 3.08 0.87 8.06
C ARG A 22 2.76 2.19 7.40
N GLU A 23 3.51 3.21 7.78
CA GLU A 23 3.49 4.48 7.10
C GLU A 23 4.65 4.61 6.11
N TYR A 24 4.31 5.00 4.89
CA TYR A 24 5.23 5.17 3.78
C TYR A 24 5.16 6.59 3.22
N THR A 25 6.29 7.03 2.66
CA THR A 25 6.32 8.24 1.84
C THR A 25 6.43 7.83 0.38
N ILE A 26 5.38 8.06 -0.41
CA ILE A 26 5.37 7.78 -1.85
C ILE A 26 5.88 8.99 -2.61
N HIS A 27 6.96 8.82 -3.40
CA HIS A 27 7.46 9.85 -4.29
C HIS A 27 6.71 9.86 -5.64
N LEU A 28 5.54 10.50 -5.66
CA LEU A 28 4.67 10.57 -6.83
C LEU A 28 5.31 11.34 -8.00
N HIS A 29 6.08 12.38 -7.74
CA HIS A 29 6.73 13.16 -8.81
C HIS A 29 7.65 12.29 -9.70
N LYS A 30 8.42 11.36 -9.12
CA LYS A 30 9.28 10.43 -9.87
C LYS A 30 8.44 9.43 -10.66
N ARG A 31 7.36 8.92 -10.07
CA ARG A 31 6.45 7.93 -10.70
C ARG A 31 5.60 8.51 -11.82
N LEU A 32 5.35 9.82 -11.79
CA LEU A 32 4.51 10.54 -12.75
C LEU A 32 5.32 11.39 -13.72
N HIS A 33 6.64 11.21 -13.76
CA HIS A 33 7.50 11.91 -14.70
C HIS A 33 7.14 11.56 -16.15
N GLY A 34 7.02 12.56 -17.02
CA GLY A 34 6.65 12.38 -18.43
C GLY A 34 5.17 12.02 -18.68
N VAL A 35 4.32 11.94 -17.65
CA VAL A 35 2.90 11.64 -17.82
C VAL A 35 2.14 12.88 -18.31
N ASN A 36 1.31 12.70 -19.34
CA ASN A 36 0.47 13.77 -19.87
C ASN A 36 -0.46 14.34 -18.79
N PHE A 37 -0.66 15.66 -18.75
CA PHE A 37 -1.33 16.34 -17.62
C PHE A 37 -2.74 15.84 -17.36
N LYS A 38 -3.52 15.55 -18.41
CA LYS A 38 -4.88 15.01 -18.30
C LYS A 38 -4.95 13.59 -17.71
N LYS A 39 -3.81 12.90 -17.57
CA LYS A 39 -3.73 11.53 -17.05
C LYS A 39 -2.99 11.46 -15.71
N ARG A 40 -2.52 12.59 -15.17
CA ARG A 40 -1.58 12.61 -14.04
C ARG A 40 -2.22 12.13 -12.72
N ALA A 41 -3.35 12.71 -12.29
CA ALA A 41 -4.07 12.23 -11.10
C ALA A 41 -4.62 10.80 -11.24
N PRO A 42 -5.28 10.41 -12.36
CA PRO A 42 -5.67 9.02 -12.58
C PRO A 42 -4.49 8.04 -12.53
N ARG A 43 -3.34 8.43 -13.08
CA ARG A 43 -2.12 7.62 -13.01
C ARG A 43 -1.57 7.57 -11.59
N ALA A 44 -1.63 8.65 -10.82
CA ALA A 44 -1.19 8.70 -9.43
C ALA A 44 -1.92 7.65 -8.57
N ILE A 45 -3.24 7.56 -8.72
CA ILE A 45 -4.05 6.55 -8.01
C ILE A 45 -3.59 5.13 -8.35
N LYS A 46 -3.37 4.85 -9.64
CA LYS A 46 -2.87 3.54 -10.10
C LYS A 46 -1.49 3.22 -9.53
N GLU A 47 -0.60 4.20 -9.49
CA GLU A 47 0.73 4.06 -8.90
C GLU A 47 0.69 3.87 -7.37
N ILE A 48 -0.25 4.51 -6.67
CA ILE A 48 -0.47 4.26 -5.23
C ILE A 48 -0.97 2.84 -5.00
N LYS A 49 -1.92 2.36 -5.83
CA LYS A 49 -2.41 0.98 -5.75
C LYS A 49 -1.29 -0.02 -6.00
N ALA A 50 -0.51 0.18 -7.07
CA ALA A 50 0.64 -0.67 -7.40
C ALA A 50 1.70 -0.68 -6.29
N PHE A 51 1.96 0.48 -5.67
CA PHE A 51 2.87 0.57 -4.53
C PHE A 51 2.37 -0.23 -3.34
N ALA A 52 1.08 -0.15 -3.01
CA ALA A 52 0.49 -0.90 -1.91
C ALA A 52 0.52 -2.41 -2.17
N THR A 53 0.17 -2.84 -3.40
CA THR A 53 0.28 -4.24 -3.82
C THR A 53 1.71 -4.77 -3.67
N GLN A 54 2.72 -4.00 -4.08
CA GLN A 54 4.12 -4.40 -3.97
C GLN A 54 4.62 -4.41 -2.52
N ALA A 55 4.22 -3.43 -1.71
CA ALA A 55 4.70 -3.27 -0.34
C ALA A 55 4.08 -4.30 0.63
N MET A 56 2.80 -4.63 0.43
CA MET A 56 2.05 -5.53 1.34
C MET A 56 1.84 -6.93 0.79
N GLY A 57 2.05 -7.14 -0.51
CA GLY A 57 1.88 -8.44 -1.17
C GLY A 57 0.41 -8.88 -1.29
N THR A 58 -0.54 -7.94 -1.23
CA THR A 58 -1.98 -8.25 -1.39
C THR A 58 -2.50 -7.80 -2.76
N SER A 59 -3.33 -8.63 -3.37
CA SER A 59 -4.03 -8.34 -4.63
C SER A 59 -5.21 -7.37 -4.40
N ASP A 60 -5.96 -7.54 -3.31
CA ASP A 60 -7.00 -6.61 -2.88
C ASP A 60 -6.38 -5.38 -2.19
N VAL A 61 -6.60 -4.21 -2.79
CA VAL A 61 -6.15 -2.91 -2.29
C VAL A 61 -7.31 -1.94 -2.38
N ARG A 62 -7.74 -1.49 -1.20
CA ARG A 62 -8.85 -0.56 -1.00
C ARG A 62 -8.29 0.81 -0.63
N LEU A 63 -8.70 1.84 -1.36
CA LEU A 63 -8.24 3.22 -1.14
C LEU A 63 -9.31 3.98 -0.35
N ASP A 64 -8.89 4.72 0.67
CA ASP A 64 -9.76 5.63 1.41
C ASP A 64 -10.25 6.78 0.49
N PRO A 65 -11.55 7.12 0.49
CA PRO A 65 -12.05 8.32 -0.18
C PRO A 65 -11.29 9.60 0.17
N GLN A 66 -10.78 9.75 1.41
CA GLN A 66 -10.00 10.92 1.82
C GLN A 66 -8.63 10.99 1.12
N LEU A 67 -8.00 9.83 0.90
CA LEU A 67 -6.78 9.74 0.09
C LEU A 67 -7.05 10.19 -1.34
N ASN A 68 -8.19 9.78 -1.91
CA ASN A 68 -8.58 10.24 -3.25
C ASN A 68 -8.77 11.76 -3.28
N LYS A 69 -9.50 12.35 -2.33
CA LYS A 69 -9.67 13.81 -2.24
C LYS A 69 -8.32 14.54 -2.21
N LYS A 70 -7.37 14.07 -1.40
CA LYS A 70 -6.03 14.67 -1.30
C LYS A 70 -5.19 14.56 -2.58
N VAL A 71 -5.33 13.47 -3.33
CA VAL A 71 -4.64 13.32 -4.63
C VAL A 71 -5.23 14.26 -5.69
N TRP A 72 -6.53 14.54 -5.61
CA TRP A 72 -7.28 15.38 -6.56
C TRP A 72 -7.45 16.83 -6.13
N GLU A 73 -6.96 17.23 -4.95
CA GLU A 73 -7.20 18.53 -4.31
C GLU A 73 -6.79 19.72 -5.21
N CYS A 74 -5.64 19.65 -5.87
CA CYS A 74 -5.18 20.68 -6.81
C CYS A 74 -5.54 20.37 -8.27
N GLY A 75 -6.53 19.51 -8.50
CA GLY A 75 -7.02 19.10 -9.81
C GLY A 75 -6.15 18.06 -10.53
N ILE A 76 -6.51 17.77 -11.79
CA ILE A 76 -5.99 16.62 -12.53
C ILE A 76 -4.47 16.64 -12.78
N LYS A 77 -3.88 17.83 -12.89
CA LYS A 77 -2.44 18.06 -13.08
C LYS A 77 -1.69 18.26 -11.75
N GLY A 78 -2.38 18.71 -10.70
CA GLY A 78 -1.82 19.18 -9.45
C GLY A 78 -1.55 18.07 -8.43
N VAL A 79 -0.99 16.94 -8.85
CA VAL A 79 -0.71 15.83 -7.92
C VAL A 79 0.43 16.21 -6.96
N PRO A 80 0.30 16.00 -5.64
CA PRO A 80 1.37 16.22 -4.68
C PRO A 80 2.66 15.49 -5.07
N TYR A 81 3.82 16.12 -4.90
CA TYR A 81 5.10 15.51 -5.29
C TYR A 81 5.47 14.30 -4.43
N ARG A 82 5.11 14.37 -3.15
CA ARG A 82 5.25 13.31 -2.17
C ARG A 82 3.98 13.23 -1.35
N LEU A 83 3.59 12.01 -1.01
CA LEU A 83 2.40 11.75 -0.22
C LEU A 83 2.75 10.78 0.91
N ARG A 84 2.46 11.17 2.16
CA ARG A 84 2.54 10.26 3.30
C ARG A 84 1.25 9.45 3.33
N VAL A 85 1.39 8.14 3.29
CA VAL A 85 0.27 7.19 3.34
C VAL A 85 0.48 6.20 4.47
N ARG A 86 -0.61 5.82 5.12
CA ARG A 86 -0.66 4.66 6.01
C ARG A 86 -1.28 3.52 5.23
N ILE A 87 -0.62 2.37 5.25
CA ILE A 87 -1.13 1.16 4.62
C ILE A 87 -1.28 0.14 5.74
N SER A 88 -2.51 -0.33 5.95
CA SER A 88 -2.85 -1.35 6.94
C SER A 88 -3.26 -2.61 6.20
N ARG A 89 -2.51 -3.71 6.39
CA ARG A 89 -2.88 -5.03 5.90
C ARG A 89 -3.77 -5.69 6.94
N ARG A 90 -5.06 -5.87 6.61
CA ARG A 90 -6.10 -6.37 7.52
C ARG A 90 -6.67 -7.70 7.01
N ARG A 91 -7.28 -8.46 7.92
CA ARG A 91 -8.00 -9.69 7.57
C ARG A 91 -9.34 -9.34 6.95
N ASN A 92 -9.74 -10.09 5.94
CA ASN A 92 -11.11 -10.03 5.42
C ASN A 92 -11.98 -11.03 6.19
N ASP A 93 -13.05 -10.53 6.81
CA ASP A 93 -13.98 -11.33 7.63
C ASP A 93 -15.21 -11.79 6.84
N GLU A 94 -15.33 -11.39 5.56
CA GLU A 94 -16.38 -11.86 4.65
C GLU A 94 -16.12 -13.33 4.24
N GLU A 95 -17.09 -14.23 4.47
CA GLU A 95 -16.96 -15.67 4.19
C GLU A 95 -16.71 -16.01 2.72
N ASP A 96 -17.21 -15.20 1.78
CA ASP A 96 -17.07 -15.40 0.32
C ASP A 96 -15.85 -14.68 -0.29
N ALA A 97 -14.95 -14.15 0.55
CA ALA A 97 -13.80 -13.41 0.05
C ALA A 97 -12.80 -14.31 -0.69
N LYS A 98 -12.49 -13.95 -1.95
CA LYS A 98 -11.44 -14.62 -2.74
C LYS A 98 -10.06 -14.57 -2.09
N GLU A 99 -9.80 -13.54 -1.28
CA GLU A 99 -8.52 -13.26 -0.64
C GLU A 99 -8.72 -13.05 0.86
N LYS A 100 -7.88 -13.71 1.67
CA LYS A 100 -7.98 -13.68 3.14
C LYS A 100 -7.52 -12.35 3.75
N LEU A 101 -6.73 -11.57 3.01
CA LEU A 101 -6.10 -10.33 3.46
C LEU A 101 -6.36 -9.24 2.42
N TYR A 102 -6.63 -8.02 2.87
CA TYR A 102 -6.68 -6.83 2.02
C TYR A 102 -5.80 -5.72 2.59
N SER A 103 -5.32 -4.84 1.72
CA SER A 103 -4.62 -3.62 2.14
C SER A 103 -5.56 -2.42 2.08
N TYR A 104 -5.66 -1.69 3.18
CA TYR A 104 -6.36 -0.41 3.24
C TYR A 104 -5.36 0.73 3.24
N VAL A 105 -5.52 1.69 2.33
CA VAL A 105 -4.59 2.82 2.16
C VAL A 105 -5.27 4.12 2.55
N GLN A 106 -4.67 4.83 3.50
CA GLN A 106 -5.14 6.12 4.01
C GLN A 106 -4.10 7.21 3.80
N ALA A 107 -4.56 8.45 3.64
CA ALA A 107 -3.68 9.61 3.64
C ALA A 107 -3.34 10.02 5.07
N VAL A 108 -2.06 10.27 5.35
CA VAL A 108 -1.62 10.88 6.60
C VAL A 108 -1.41 12.37 6.37
N ASN A 109 -1.95 13.19 7.26
CA ASN A 109 -1.77 14.63 7.21
C ASN A 109 -0.44 15.02 7.84
N VAL A 110 0.52 15.35 6.98
CA VAL A 110 1.85 15.81 7.36
C VAL A 110 2.17 17.07 6.57
N LYS A 111 2.68 18.11 7.23
CA LYS A 111 3.08 19.37 6.59
C LYS A 111 4.19 19.15 5.54
N ASN A 112 5.22 18.36 5.87
CA ASN A 112 6.30 18.02 4.94
C ASN A 112 6.65 16.52 5.01
N PRO A 113 6.36 15.72 3.96
CA PRO A 113 6.67 14.30 3.94
C PRO A 113 8.14 13.99 3.55
N LYS A 114 8.96 14.97 3.17
CA LYS A 114 10.36 14.75 2.79
C LYS A 114 11.19 14.28 4.00
N GLY A 115 11.98 13.22 3.83
CA GLY A 115 12.88 12.71 4.86
C GLY A 115 12.24 11.76 5.87
N LEU A 116 10.91 11.59 5.84
CA LEU A 116 10.24 10.62 6.70
C LEU A 116 10.46 9.19 6.18
N ALA A 117 11.17 8.40 6.98
CA ALA A 117 11.41 6.98 6.73
C ALA A 117 10.11 6.16 6.88
N THR A 118 10.16 4.92 6.41
CA THR A 118 9.07 3.97 6.65
C THR A 118 9.01 3.64 8.13
N VAL A 119 7.83 3.73 8.73
CA VAL A 119 7.62 3.45 10.16
C VAL A 119 6.54 2.40 10.29
N VAL A 120 6.74 1.41 11.18
CA VAL A 120 5.69 0.47 11.57
C VAL A 120 4.79 1.18 12.57
N VAL A 121 3.49 1.17 12.32
CA VAL A 121 2.51 1.77 13.21
C VAL A 121 1.75 0.65 13.89
N GLU A 122 1.60 0.76 15.20
CA GLU A 122 0.70 -0.10 15.97
C GLU A 122 -0.72 0.45 15.77
N GLU A 123 -1.62 -0.40 15.27
CA GLU A 123 -3.06 -0.16 15.25
C GLU A 123 -3.69 -0.63 16.55
#